data_AF-A0A7L5A0U4-F1
#
_entry.id   AF-A0A7L5A0U4-F1
#
_cell.length_a   1.000
_cell.length_b   1.000
_cell.length_c   1.000
_cell.angle_alpha   90.00
_cell.angle_beta   90.00
_cell.angle_gamma   90.00
#
_symmetry.space_group_name_H-M   'P 1'
#
loop_
_entity.id
_entity.type
_entity.pdbx_description
1 polymer ?
#
loop_
_entity_poly.entity_id
_entity_poly.type
_entity_poly.pdbx_seq_one_letter_code
_entity_poly.pdbx_strand_id
1 'polypeptide(L)'
;MKVLLVALFVCSALGGAAQSLPAVYLNERNEETVPDSASHYRIVDQRPEAGLLPMREYAMNGTLMLRGFLTSQETPVRNGLFTWYHPNGAKASQVHFHDDEVTGLYVAWYDDGKVRERGEYHNGVRTGRWLSVHRNGQKRSEGQYAGNHALGEWRYYYNTGQPAAVESIEQGQPTALTFYNENGTLFDGLLLRRQPPEFPGGETALLDYLNAHTEYPKDARRKGITGKVYVSYTVDEDGRVSQVRVVRGLSADADNEAIRVVKSLPRFKPGREYNVPTAFTYTVPIYFAPDFRLFGGPKPAPTPPVEARATW
;
A
#
# COMPACT_ATOMS: atom_id res chain seq x y z
N MET A 1 -61.65 -32.00 49.42
CA MET A 1 -61.73 -30.54 49.62
C MET A 1 -60.31 -29.98 49.46
N LYS A 2 -60.07 -29.17 48.41
CA LYS A 2 -58.91 -28.27 48.12
C LYS A 2 -57.50 -28.91 48.14
N VAL A 3 -56.91 -29.32 47.00
CA VAL A 3 -56.16 -28.53 46.00
C VAL A 3 -55.26 -27.45 46.61
N LEU A 4 -53.93 -27.63 46.52
CA LEU A 4 -53.02 -26.55 46.15
C LEU A 4 -51.77 -27.12 45.46
N LEU A 5 -51.68 -26.83 44.17
CA LEU A 5 -50.53 -26.97 43.29
C LEU A 5 -49.50 -25.89 43.66
N VAL A 6 -48.24 -26.23 43.88
CA VAL A 6 -47.14 -25.26 43.87
C VAL A 6 -46.13 -25.71 42.82
N ALA A 7 -46.19 -25.05 41.67
CA ALA A 7 -45.23 -25.19 40.59
C ALA A 7 -43.93 -24.48 41.00
N LEU A 8 -42.83 -25.24 41.12
CA LEU A 8 -41.50 -24.67 41.22
C LEU A 8 -40.99 -24.41 39.80
N PHE A 9 -40.98 -23.13 39.39
CA PHE A 9 -40.36 -22.71 38.14
C PHE A 9 -38.83 -22.84 38.28
N VAL A 10 -38.27 -23.82 37.59
CA VAL A 10 -36.82 -23.91 37.33
C VAL A 10 -36.48 -22.80 36.34
N CYS A 11 -35.96 -21.68 36.83
CA CYS A 11 -35.39 -20.64 35.98
C CYS A 11 -33.95 -21.03 35.63
N SER A 12 -33.80 -21.92 34.65
CA SER A 12 -32.52 -22.18 34.00
C SER A 12 -32.20 -20.99 33.10
N ALA A 13 -31.43 -20.05 33.63
CA ALA A 13 -30.79 -19.02 32.83
C ALA A 13 -29.76 -19.69 31.91
N LEU A 14 -30.18 -20.01 30.68
CA LEU A 14 -29.26 -20.28 29.57
C LEU A 14 -28.58 -18.95 29.22
N GLY A 15 -27.51 -18.64 29.95
CA GLY A 15 -26.50 -17.70 29.51
C GLY A 15 -25.81 -18.32 28.31
N GLY A 16 -26.33 -18.09 27.10
CA GLY A 16 -25.59 -18.35 25.88
C GLY A 16 -24.37 -17.44 25.87
N ALA A 17 -23.24 -17.94 26.36
CA ALA A 17 -21.96 -17.35 26.03
C ALA A 17 -21.88 -17.40 24.50
N ALA A 18 -21.91 -16.23 23.86
CA ALA A 18 -21.54 -16.13 22.46
C ALA A 18 -20.11 -16.68 22.38
N GLN A 19 -20.00 -17.92 21.91
CA GLN A 19 -18.72 -18.59 21.74
C GLN A 19 -17.99 -17.74 20.71
N SER A 20 -17.05 -16.91 21.16
CA SER A 20 -16.23 -16.10 20.27
C SER A 20 -15.51 -17.08 19.36
N LEU A 21 -15.87 -17.10 18.08
CA LEU A 21 -15.20 -17.92 17.08
C LEU A 21 -13.69 -17.61 17.18
N PRO A 22 -12.82 -18.63 17.30
CA PRO A 22 -11.40 -18.38 17.52
C PRO A 22 -10.84 -17.63 16.32
N ALA A 23 -10.37 -16.41 16.55
CA ALA A 23 -9.69 -15.62 15.54
C ALA A 23 -8.39 -16.34 15.14
N VAL A 24 -8.13 -16.40 13.83
CA VAL A 24 -6.87 -16.88 13.28
C VAL A 24 -5.97 -15.66 13.07
N TYR A 25 -4.83 -15.61 13.75
CA TYR A 25 -3.88 -14.50 13.66
C TYR A 25 -2.88 -14.75 12.55
N LEU A 26 -2.62 -13.73 11.73
CA LEU A 26 -1.86 -13.84 10.48
C LEU A 26 -0.76 -12.77 10.41
N ASN A 27 0.42 -13.13 9.90
CA ASN A 27 1.52 -12.19 9.66
C ASN A 27 1.35 -11.47 8.30
N GLU A 28 2.28 -10.58 7.93
CA GLU A 28 2.25 -9.83 6.65
C GLU A 28 2.32 -10.72 5.39
N ARG A 29 2.70 -11.99 5.53
CA ARG A 29 2.74 -13.00 4.46
C ARG A 29 1.49 -13.88 4.43
N ASN A 30 0.50 -13.58 5.28
CA ASN A 30 -0.71 -14.38 5.48
C ASN A 30 -0.44 -15.80 6.04
N GLU A 31 0.65 -15.97 6.78
CA GLU A 31 0.95 -17.21 7.50
C GLU A 31 0.41 -17.11 8.92
N GLU A 32 -0.16 -18.20 9.44
CA GLU A 32 -0.63 -18.25 10.83
C GLU A 32 0.49 -17.96 11.82
N THR A 33 0.18 -17.17 12.84
CA THR A 33 1.15 -16.76 13.85
C THR A 33 0.48 -16.48 15.19
N VAL A 34 1.28 -16.14 16.19
CA VAL A 34 0.79 -15.72 17.51
C VAL A 34 0.35 -14.25 17.48
N PRO A 35 -0.60 -13.82 18.34
CA PRO A 35 -1.14 -12.45 18.33
C PRO A 35 -0.09 -11.34 18.34
N ASP A 36 0.99 -11.51 19.11
CA ASP A 36 2.06 -10.50 19.26
C ASP A 36 2.88 -10.28 17.98
N SER A 37 2.87 -11.24 17.07
CA SER A 37 3.57 -11.20 15.77
C SER A 37 2.61 -11.01 14.59
N ALA A 38 1.32 -10.82 14.87
CA ALA A 38 0.28 -10.74 13.86
C ALA A 38 0.18 -9.32 13.29
N SER A 39 -0.05 -9.24 11.98
CA SER A 39 -0.41 -7.98 11.31
C SER A 39 -1.92 -7.80 11.22
N HIS A 40 -2.68 -8.89 11.23
CA HIS A 40 -4.14 -8.91 11.15
C HIS A 40 -4.70 -10.23 11.69
N TYR A 41 -6.03 -10.32 11.83
CA TYR A 41 -6.71 -11.55 12.23
C TYR A 41 -7.95 -11.81 11.38
N ARG A 42 -8.27 -13.10 11.19
CA ARG A 42 -9.41 -13.60 10.44
C ARG A 42 -10.44 -14.24 11.36
N ILE A 43 -11.71 -13.99 11.08
CA ILE A 43 -12.85 -14.68 11.67
C ILE A 43 -13.63 -15.35 10.54
N VAL A 44 -13.89 -16.65 10.68
CA VAL A 44 -14.71 -17.45 9.76
C VAL A 44 -16.00 -17.87 10.48
N ASP A 45 -17.15 -17.50 9.93
CA ASP A 45 -18.45 -17.95 10.44
C ASP A 45 -18.69 -19.40 9.99
N GLN A 46 -18.95 -20.28 10.96
CA GLN A 46 -19.19 -21.69 10.72
C GLN A 46 -20.57 -21.98 10.14
N ARG A 47 -21.47 -20.99 10.09
CA ARG A 47 -22.78 -21.12 9.43
C ARG A 47 -22.64 -20.73 7.94
N PRO A 48 -22.75 -21.69 7.01
CA PRO A 48 -22.58 -21.39 5.60
C PRO A 48 -23.71 -20.52 5.06
N GLU A 49 -23.37 -19.58 4.18
CA GLU A 49 -24.28 -18.80 3.36
C GLU A 49 -24.16 -19.29 1.92
N ALA A 50 -25.25 -19.82 1.35
CA ALA A 50 -25.26 -20.42 0.01
C ALA A 50 -24.15 -21.49 -0.20
N GLY A 51 -23.82 -22.25 0.85
CA GLY A 51 -22.80 -23.30 0.81
C GLY A 51 -21.36 -22.83 0.98
N LEU A 52 -21.12 -21.54 1.22
CA LEU A 52 -19.79 -20.98 1.46
C LEU A 52 -19.69 -20.44 2.89
N LEU A 53 -18.50 -20.49 3.49
CA LEU A 53 -18.22 -19.98 4.84
C LEU A 53 -17.93 -18.47 4.78
N PRO A 54 -18.77 -17.60 5.37
CA PRO A 54 -18.48 -16.17 5.42
C PRO A 54 -17.22 -15.91 6.24
N MET A 55 -16.36 -15.01 5.75
CA MET A 55 -15.13 -14.64 6.44
C MET A 55 -14.97 -13.13 6.52
N ARG A 56 -14.31 -12.66 7.58
CA ARG A 56 -13.90 -11.26 7.76
C ARG A 56 -12.47 -11.20 8.28
N GLU A 57 -11.70 -10.26 7.78
CA GLU A 57 -10.36 -9.95 8.28
C GLU A 57 -10.31 -8.53 8.81
N TYR A 58 -9.57 -8.36 9.89
CA TYR A 58 -9.45 -7.11 10.62
C TYR A 58 -7.99 -6.84 10.93
N ALA A 59 -7.61 -5.56 10.89
CA ALA A 59 -6.34 -5.12 11.45
C ALA A 59 -6.33 -5.33 12.97
N MET A 60 -5.16 -5.32 13.59
CA MET A 60 -5.02 -5.56 15.04
C MET A 60 -5.76 -4.54 15.92
N ASN A 61 -6.09 -3.36 15.39
CA ASN A 61 -6.90 -2.34 16.06
C ASN A 61 -8.42 -2.55 15.88
N GLY A 62 -8.85 -3.65 15.25
CA GLY A 62 -10.26 -3.98 14.97
C GLY A 62 -10.84 -3.33 13.72
N THR A 63 -10.06 -2.58 12.93
CA THR A 63 -10.54 -2.03 11.65
C THR A 63 -10.78 -3.15 10.63
N LEU A 64 -11.99 -3.23 10.08
CA LEU A 64 -12.34 -4.20 9.04
C LEU A 64 -11.50 -3.96 7.77
N MET A 65 -10.76 -4.97 7.33
CA MET A 65 -9.91 -4.92 6.13
C MET A 65 -10.62 -5.50 4.92
N LEU A 66 -11.25 -6.67 5.07
CA LEU A 66 -12.02 -7.29 4.00
C LEU A 66 -13.09 -8.24 4.54
N ARG A 67 -14.05 -8.55 3.68
CA ARG A 67 -14.99 -9.66 3.85
C ARG A 67 -15.09 -10.45 2.55
N GLY A 68 -15.41 -11.73 2.67
CA GLY A 68 -15.62 -12.62 1.53
C GLY A 68 -16.14 -13.97 2.00
N PHE A 69 -15.93 -14.99 1.17
CA PHE A 69 -16.34 -16.35 1.50
C PHE A 69 -15.25 -17.37 1.15
N LEU A 70 -15.22 -18.45 1.92
CA LEU A 70 -14.31 -19.58 1.73
C LEU A 70 -15.10 -20.86 1.47
N THR A 71 -14.53 -21.79 0.71
CA THR A 71 -15.13 -23.12 0.51
C THR A 71 -15.01 -24.02 1.74
N SER A 72 -13.91 -23.92 2.49
CA SER A 72 -13.66 -24.67 3.72
C SER A 72 -12.74 -23.90 4.69
N GLN A 73 -12.63 -24.35 5.93
CA GLN A 73 -11.71 -23.78 6.92
C GLN A 73 -10.32 -24.44 6.89
N GLU A 74 -10.24 -25.74 6.63
CA GLU A 74 -8.98 -26.51 6.62
C GLU A 74 -8.14 -26.23 5.37
N THR A 75 -8.79 -26.18 4.21
CA THR A 75 -8.22 -25.83 2.91
C THR A 75 -8.96 -24.61 2.36
N PRO A 76 -8.67 -23.40 2.89
CA PRO A 76 -9.42 -22.22 2.55
C PRO A 76 -9.16 -21.80 1.10
N VAL A 77 -10.19 -21.92 0.28
CA VAL A 77 -10.20 -21.43 -1.11
C VAL A 77 -11.22 -20.29 -1.20
N ARG A 78 -10.82 -19.14 -1.75
CA ARG A 78 -11.71 -17.98 -1.90
C ARG A 78 -12.75 -18.25 -2.98
N ASN A 79 -14.01 -17.98 -2.66
CA ASN A 79 -15.12 -18.13 -3.61
C ASN A 79 -16.20 -17.05 -3.34
N GLY A 80 -16.90 -16.59 -4.36
CA GLY A 80 -17.92 -15.55 -4.23
C GLY A 80 -17.36 -14.13 -4.15
N LEU A 81 -18.18 -13.18 -3.69
CA LEU A 81 -17.82 -11.75 -3.67
C LEU A 81 -16.88 -11.43 -2.50
N PHE A 82 -15.72 -10.87 -2.83
CA PHE A 82 -14.81 -10.25 -1.87
C PHE A 82 -14.93 -8.73 -1.93
N THR A 83 -14.91 -8.09 -0.77
CA THR A 83 -14.93 -6.63 -0.62
C THR A 83 -13.83 -6.23 0.35
N TRP A 84 -12.93 -5.37 -0.09
CA TRP A 84 -11.90 -4.74 0.74
C TRP A 84 -12.35 -3.34 1.16
N TYR A 85 -11.81 -2.86 2.27
CA TYR A 85 -12.19 -1.60 2.89
C TYR A 85 -10.97 -0.71 3.12
N HIS A 86 -11.20 0.60 2.99
CA HIS A 86 -10.27 1.62 3.43
C HIS A 86 -10.25 1.68 4.96
N PRO A 87 -9.20 2.25 5.58
CA PRO A 87 -9.14 2.39 7.04
C PRO A 87 -10.31 3.18 7.66
N ASN A 88 -10.96 4.04 6.88
CA ASN A 88 -12.15 4.79 7.30
C ASN A 88 -13.45 3.97 7.21
N GLY A 89 -13.41 2.70 6.80
CA GLY A 89 -14.56 1.82 6.64
C GLY A 89 -15.30 1.94 5.30
N ALA A 90 -14.91 2.86 4.42
CA ALA A 90 -15.47 2.92 3.06
C ALA A 90 -14.98 1.72 2.23
N LYS A 91 -15.76 1.29 1.22
CA LYS A 91 -15.29 0.23 0.30
C LYS A 91 -14.06 0.71 -0.46
N ALA A 92 -13.01 -0.11 -0.51
CA ALA A 92 -11.81 0.13 -1.29
C ALA A 92 -11.86 -0.57 -2.65
N SER A 93 -12.27 -1.83 -2.67
CA SER A 93 -12.47 -2.58 -3.90
C SER A 93 -13.39 -3.77 -3.68
N GLN A 94 -13.90 -4.34 -4.77
CA GLN A 94 -14.61 -5.61 -4.73
C GLN A 94 -14.43 -6.36 -6.05
N VAL A 95 -14.47 -7.70 -5.97
CA VAL A 95 -14.45 -8.61 -7.12
C VAL A 95 -14.96 -9.98 -6.71
N HIS A 96 -15.36 -10.81 -7.66
CA HIS A 96 -15.70 -12.20 -7.36
C HIS A 96 -14.45 -13.08 -7.47
N PHE A 97 -14.44 -14.16 -6.70
CA PHE A 97 -13.54 -15.27 -6.86
C PHE A 97 -14.31 -16.52 -7.24
N HIS A 98 -13.68 -17.36 -8.04
CA HIS A 98 -14.07 -18.73 -8.27
C HIS A 98 -12.80 -19.57 -8.08
N ASP A 99 -12.78 -20.36 -7.01
CA ASP A 99 -11.66 -21.23 -6.65
C ASP A 99 -10.30 -20.53 -6.65
N ASP A 100 -10.20 -19.45 -5.87
CA ASP A 100 -9.05 -18.54 -5.77
C ASP A 100 -8.70 -17.72 -7.02
N GLU A 101 -9.38 -17.94 -8.14
CA GLU A 101 -9.24 -17.14 -9.35
C GLU A 101 -10.21 -15.96 -9.37
N VAL A 102 -9.70 -14.78 -9.68
CA VAL A 102 -10.50 -13.57 -9.79
C VAL A 102 -11.39 -13.64 -11.04
N THR A 103 -12.67 -13.30 -10.91
CA THR A 103 -13.62 -13.32 -12.03
C THR A 103 -14.68 -12.23 -11.91
N GLY A 104 -15.26 -11.84 -13.04
CA GLY A 104 -16.32 -10.86 -13.14
C GLY A 104 -15.86 -9.41 -12.99
N LEU A 105 -16.82 -8.54 -12.67
CA LEU A 105 -16.59 -7.11 -12.56
C LEU A 105 -15.75 -6.78 -11.32
N TYR A 106 -14.59 -6.19 -11.56
CA TYR A 106 -13.78 -5.52 -10.56
C TYR A 106 -14.15 -4.04 -10.50
N VAL A 107 -14.34 -3.53 -9.29
CA VAL A 107 -14.53 -2.10 -9.03
C VAL A 107 -13.68 -1.70 -7.85
N ALA A 108 -12.96 -0.59 -7.96
CA ALA A 108 -12.28 0.06 -6.86
C ALA A 108 -12.76 1.50 -6.69
N TRP A 109 -12.71 1.97 -5.45
CA TRP A 109 -13.17 3.29 -5.05
C TRP A 109 -12.08 4.05 -4.31
N TYR A 110 -12.16 5.36 -4.39
CA TYR A 110 -11.50 6.26 -3.45
C TYR A 110 -12.13 6.15 -2.06
N ASP A 111 -11.43 6.69 -1.07
CA ASP A 111 -11.86 6.73 0.33
C ASP A 111 -13.12 7.58 0.57
N ASP A 112 -13.47 8.44 -0.38
CA ASP A 112 -14.72 9.21 -0.43
C ASP A 112 -15.88 8.45 -1.12
N GLY A 113 -15.65 7.21 -1.55
CA GLY A 113 -16.66 6.35 -2.18
C GLY A 113 -16.85 6.59 -3.69
N LYS A 114 -16.10 7.50 -4.33
CA LYS A 114 -16.15 7.65 -5.79
C LYS A 114 -15.40 6.52 -6.49
N VAL A 115 -15.89 6.07 -7.63
CA VAL A 115 -15.22 5.04 -8.43
C VAL A 115 -13.85 5.57 -8.88
N ARG A 116 -12.81 4.78 -8.60
CA ARG A 116 -11.41 5.02 -9.00
C ARG A 116 -11.01 4.18 -10.20
N GLU A 117 -11.51 2.95 -10.26
CA GLU A 117 -11.14 2.00 -11.29
C GLU A 117 -12.24 0.97 -11.48
N ARG A 118 -12.43 0.51 -12.72
CA ARG A 118 -13.28 -0.64 -13.03
C ARG A 118 -12.81 -1.36 -14.28
N GLY A 119 -13.09 -2.65 -14.32
CA GLY A 119 -12.81 -3.52 -15.44
C GLY A 119 -13.28 -4.93 -15.15
N GLU A 120 -13.01 -5.85 -16.07
CA GLU A 120 -13.45 -7.24 -15.93
C GLU A 120 -12.24 -8.17 -15.82
N TYR A 121 -12.42 -9.20 -15.00
CA TYR A 121 -11.56 -10.37 -14.95
C TYR A 121 -12.30 -11.58 -15.47
N HIS A 122 -11.57 -12.48 -16.10
CA HIS A 122 -12.01 -13.82 -16.44
C HIS A 122 -10.87 -14.77 -16.09
N ASN A 123 -11.11 -15.75 -15.23
CA ASN A 123 -10.11 -16.77 -14.81
C ASN A 123 -8.76 -16.14 -14.41
N GLY A 124 -8.81 -15.15 -13.51
CA GLY A 124 -7.64 -14.46 -12.98
C GLY A 124 -7.00 -13.42 -13.92
N VAL A 125 -7.43 -13.31 -15.18
CA VAL A 125 -6.82 -12.38 -16.15
C VAL A 125 -7.75 -11.22 -16.52
N ARG A 126 -7.17 -10.03 -16.67
CA ARG A 126 -7.88 -8.82 -17.13
C ARG A 126 -8.37 -9.02 -18.55
N THR A 127 -9.63 -8.65 -18.78
CA THR A 127 -10.27 -8.71 -20.09
C THR A 127 -11.16 -7.49 -20.33
N GLY A 128 -11.44 -7.22 -21.59
CA GLY A 128 -12.35 -6.17 -22.02
C GLY A 128 -11.86 -4.76 -21.67
N ARG A 129 -12.82 -3.86 -21.49
CA ARG A 129 -12.54 -2.43 -21.26
C ARG A 129 -12.16 -2.18 -19.80
N TRP A 130 -11.08 -1.44 -19.63
CA TRP A 130 -10.62 -0.95 -18.33
C TRP A 130 -10.67 0.57 -18.29
N LEU A 131 -11.07 1.11 -17.14
CA LEU A 131 -11.21 2.53 -16.90
C LEU A 131 -10.66 2.86 -15.51
N SER A 132 -9.75 3.82 -15.45
CA SER A 132 -9.38 4.53 -14.23
C SER A 132 -9.90 5.96 -14.28
N VAL A 133 -10.25 6.50 -13.12
CA VAL A 133 -10.89 7.81 -12.94
C VAL A 133 -10.10 8.57 -11.88
N HIS A 134 -9.90 9.87 -12.09
CA HIS A 134 -9.34 10.81 -11.12
C HIS A 134 -10.31 11.07 -9.96
N ARG A 135 -9.82 11.58 -8.83
CA ARG A 135 -10.67 11.88 -7.65
C ARG A 135 -11.74 12.96 -7.92
N ASN A 136 -11.54 13.77 -8.96
CA ASN A 136 -12.53 14.75 -9.43
C ASN A 136 -13.60 14.15 -10.36
N GLY A 137 -13.55 12.84 -10.65
CA GLY A 137 -14.52 12.13 -11.49
C GLY A 137 -14.21 12.11 -12.98
N GLN A 138 -13.16 12.81 -13.43
CA GLN A 138 -12.73 12.77 -14.82
C GLN A 138 -11.94 11.49 -15.12
N LYS A 139 -11.97 11.02 -16.36
CA LYS A 139 -11.18 9.84 -16.74
C LYS A 139 -9.70 10.11 -16.48
N ARG A 140 -8.98 9.12 -15.94
CA ARG A 140 -7.52 9.12 -15.80
C ARG A 140 -6.87 8.27 -16.89
N SER A 141 -7.42 7.09 -17.14
CA SER A 141 -7.00 6.25 -18.25
C SER A 141 -8.11 5.32 -18.71
N GLU A 142 -8.08 4.93 -19.98
CA GLU A 142 -8.93 3.89 -20.51
C GLU A 142 -8.25 3.11 -21.64
N GLY A 143 -8.64 1.85 -21.77
CA GLY A 143 -8.11 0.97 -22.81
C GLY A 143 -8.71 -0.42 -22.71
N GLN A 144 -8.12 -1.36 -23.43
CA GLN A 144 -8.57 -2.74 -23.48
C GLN A 144 -7.47 -3.72 -23.07
N TYR A 145 -7.89 -4.80 -22.41
CA TYR A 145 -7.05 -5.96 -22.12
C TYR A 145 -7.61 -7.22 -22.79
N ALA A 146 -6.71 -8.10 -23.19
CA ALA A 146 -6.99 -9.49 -23.54
C ALA A 146 -5.95 -10.36 -22.86
N GLY A 147 -6.36 -11.12 -21.84
CA GLY A 147 -5.48 -12.00 -21.10
C GLY A 147 -4.32 -11.27 -20.42
N ASN A 148 -4.61 -10.21 -19.65
CA ASN A 148 -3.62 -9.31 -19.03
C ASN A 148 -2.76 -8.46 -20.00
N HIS A 149 -2.81 -8.69 -21.31
CA HIS A 149 -2.09 -7.89 -22.29
C HIS A 149 -2.93 -6.70 -22.74
N ALA A 150 -2.38 -5.50 -22.58
CA ALA A 150 -2.97 -4.29 -23.14
C ALA A 150 -3.02 -4.40 -24.66
N LEU A 151 -4.11 -3.94 -25.29
CA LEU A 151 -4.26 -3.96 -26.74
C LEU A 151 -5.01 -2.74 -27.27
N GLY A 152 -4.80 -2.49 -28.56
CA GLY A 152 -5.40 -1.35 -29.24
C GLY A 152 -4.86 -0.05 -28.67
N GLU A 153 -5.73 0.92 -28.52
CA GLU A 153 -5.36 2.25 -28.07
C GLU A 153 -5.65 2.44 -26.58
N TRP A 154 -4.61 2.81 -25.84
CA TRP A 154 -4.67 3.25 -24.46
C TRP A 154 -4.60 4.76 -24.40
N ARG A 155 -5.56 5.39 -23.72
CA ARG A 155 -5.64 6.84 -23.56
C ARG A 155 -5.45 7.20 -22.09
N TYR A 156 -4.67 8.24 -21.85
CA TYR A 156 -4.39 8.79 -20.53
C TYR A 156 -4.74 10.27 -20.53
N TYR A 157 -5.24 10.75 -19.41
CA TYR A 157 -5.81 12.09 -19.31
C TYR A 157 -5.30 12.78 -18.05
N TYR A 158 -5.08 14.08 -18.18
CA TYR A 158 -4.89 14.96 -17.03
C TYR A 158 -6.17 15.04 -16.20
N ASN A 159 -6.05 15.51 -14.96
CA ASN A 159 -7.21 15.81 -14.13
C ASN A 159 -8.07 16.97 -14.68
N THR A 160 -7.58 17.70 -15.69
CA THR A 160 -8.34 18.69 -16.46
C THR A 160 -9.20 18.07 -17.55
N GLY A 161 -8.97 16.78 -17.87
CA GLY A 161 -9.72 16.01 -18.85
C GLY A 161 -9.10 16.06 -20.24
N GLN A 162 -8.06 16.88 -20.41
CA GLN A 162 -7.25 16.91 -21.62
C GLN A 162 -6.43 15.63 -21.76
N PRO A 163 -6.17 15.16 -22.99
CA PRO A 163 -5.29 14.03 -23.21
C PRO A 163 -3.89 14.36 -22.68
N ALA A 164 -3.29 13.41 -21.98
CA ALA A 164 -1.91 13.47 -21.51
C ALA A 164 -1.01 12.55 -22.33
N ALA A 165 -1.54 11.38 -22.70
CA ALA A 165 -0.86 10.45 -23.58
C ALA A 165 -1.82 9.55 -24.34
N VAL A 166 -1.38 9.06 -25.49
CA VAL A 166 -2.01 7.97 -26.25
C VAL A 166 -0.92 6.94 -26.58
N GLU A 167 -1.19 5.68 -26.27
CA GLU A 167 -0.33 4.55 -26.58
C GLU A 167 -1.08 3.57 -27.48
N SER A 168 -0.55 3.31 -28.67
CA SER A 168 -1.06 2.30 -29.60
C SER A 168 -0.30 1.00 -29.38
N ILE A 169 -1.03 -0.11 -29.27
CA ILE A 169 -0.50 -1.43 -28.91
C ILE A 169 -1.05 -2.47 -29.88
N GLU A 170 -0.15 -3.14 -30.61
CA GLU A 170 -0.48 -4.25 -31.51
C GLU A 170 0.21 -5.52 -31.03
N GLN A 171 -0.54 -6.61 -30.91
CA GLN A 171 -0.03 -7.91 -30.42
C GLN A 171 0.74 -7.81 -29.08
N GLY A 172 0.29 -6.91 -28.19
CA GLY A 172 0.90 -6.66 -26.89
C GLY A 172 2.19 -5.83 -26.91
N GLN A 173 2.61 -5.34 -28.08
CA GLN A 173 3.79 -4.48 -28.25
C GLN A 173 3.37 -3.03 -28.55
N PRO A 174 4.01 -2.04 -27.93
CA PRO A 174 3.75 -0.63 -28.24
C PRO A 174 4.23 -0.30 -29.66
N THR A 175 3.34 0.21 -30.49
CA THR A 175 3.65 0.66 -31.85
C THR A 175 3.77 2.17 -31.96
N ALA A 176 3.08 2.92 -31.08
CA ALA A 176 3.20 4.37 -31.00
C ALA A 176 2.96 4.87 -29.58
N LEU A 177 3.66 5.94 -29.19
CA LEU A 177 3.44 6.66 -27.95
C LEU A 177 3.48 8.16 -28.23
N THR A 178 2.39 8.86 -27.91
CA THR A 178 2.27 10.30 -28.12
C THR A 178 1.93 10.96 -26.80
N PHE A 179 2.70 11.96 -26.38
CA PHE A 179 2.40 12.77 -25.19
C PHE A 179 1.91 14.16 -25.59
N TYR A 180 1.05 14.72 -24.75
CA TYR A 180 0.49 16.05 -24.89
C TYR A 180 0.77 16.86 -23.62
N ASN A 181 0.97 18.16 -23.76
CA ASN A 181 1.01 19.10 -22.65
C ASN A 181 -0.41 19.38 -22.12
N GLU A 182 -0.51 19.92 -20.90
CA GLU A 182 -1.80 20.28 -20.27
C GLU A 182 -2.59 21.38 -21.00
N ASN A 183 -1.99 22.04 -22.01
CA ASN A 183 -2.65 22.99 -22.89
C ASN A 183 -3.10 22.37 -24.24
N GLY A 184 -2.87 21.06 -24.42
CA GLY A 184 -3.25 20.30 -25.60
C GLY A 184 -2.22 20.26 -26.72
N THR A 185 -1.07 20.97 -26.61
CA THR A 185 -0.01 20.87 -27.62
C THR A 185 0.75 19.55 -27.49
N LEU A 186 1.45 19.12 -28.55
CA LEU A 186 2.33 17.96 -28.47
C LEU A 186 3.48 18.23 -27.50
N PHE A 187 3.81 17.24 -26.69
CA PHE A 187 5.00 17.25 -25.85
C PHE A 187 6.22 16.88 -26.69
N ASP A 188 7.24 17.73 -26.66
CA ASP A 188 8.46 17.63 -27.48
C ASP A 188 9.67 17.07 -26.69
N GLY A 189 9.47 16.68 -25.43
CA GLY A 189 10.50 16.09 -24.59
C GLY A 189 10.59 14.57 -24.67
N LEU A 190 11.39 13.99 -23.77
CA LEU A 190 11.59 12.55 -23.69
C LEU A 190 10.30 11.81 -23.24
N LEU A 191 9.84 10.88 -24.08
CA LEU A 191 8.62 10.10 -23.87
C LEU A 191 8.87 8.92 -22.91
N LEU A 192 8.86 9.21 -21.61
CA LEU A 192 8.99 8.18 -20.57
C LEU A 192 7.61 7.82 -20.00
N ARG A 193 7.24 6.53 -20.08
CA ARG A 193 6.01 6.02 -19.45
C ARG A 193 5.95 6.29 -17.96
N ARG A 194 7.10 6.26 -17.28
CA ARG A 194 7.21 6.51 -15.85
C ARG A 194 8.40 7.39 -15.58
N GLN A 195 8.14 8.52 -14.94
CA GLN A 195 9.13 9.47 -14.45
C GLN A 195 8.95 9.56 -12.93
N PRO A 196 9.94 9.14 -12.13
CA PRO A 196 9.84 9.29 -10.68
C PRO A 196 9.84 10.79 -10.30
N PRO A 197 9.27 11.18 -9.15
CA PRO A 197 9.46 12.51 -8.60
C PRO A 197 10.94 12.76 -8.32
N GLU A 198 11.34 14.02 -8.44
CA GLU A 198 12.73 14.44 -8.31
C GLU A 198 12.85 15.48 -7.19
N PHE A 199 13.73 15.22 -6.23
CA PHE A 199 14.02 16.18 -5.17
C PHE A 199 14.73 17.42 -5.76
N PRO A 200 14.49 18.64 -5.26
CA PRO A 200 15.22 19.82 -5.72
C PRO A 200 16.74 19.65 -5.54
N GLY A 201 17.48 19.59 -6.65
CA GLY A 201 18.93 19.32 -6.65
C GLY A 201 19.31 17.84 -6.74
N GLY A 202 18.35 16.95 -6.97
CA GLY A 202 18.57 15.51 -7.17
C GLY A 202 18.78 14.73 -5.87
N GLU A 203 19.18 13.47 -6.01
CA GLU A 203 19.31 12.52 -4.90
C GLU A 203 20.39 12.92 -3.88
N THR A 204 21.53 13.46 -4.35
CA THR A 204 22.59 13.95 -3.46
C THR A 204 22.08 15.07 -2.54
N ALA A 205 21.33 16.02 -3.09
CA ALA A 205 20.76 17.12 -2.31
C ALA A 205 19.71 16.64 -1.30
N LEU A 206 18.97 15.58 -1.61
CA LEU A 206 18.06 14.94 -0.65
C LEU A 206 18.84 14.38 0.54
N LEU A 207 19.91 13.63 0.27
CA LEU A 207 20.76 13.08 1.34
C LEU A 207 21.41 14.18 2.18
N ASP A 208 21.94 15.21 1.55
CA ASP A 208 22.52 16.36 2.25
C ASP A 208 21.48 17.09 3.10
N TYR A 209 20.27 17.27 2.58
CA TYR A 209 19.15 17.85 3.33
C TYR A 209 18.82 17.01 4.56
N LEU A 210 18.66 15.69 4.41
CA LEU A 210 18.36 14.80 5.52
C LEU A 210 19.48 14.84 6.57
N ASN A 211 20.75 14.81 6.14
CA ASN A 211 21.90 14.89 7.04
C ASN A 211 21.94 16.21 7.82
N ALA A 212 21.66 17.34 7.16
CA ALA A 212 21.73 18.66 7.76
C ALA A 212 20.56 18.97 8.70
N HIS A 213 19.39 18.37 8.46
CA HIS A 213 18.17 18.66 9.22
C HIS A 213 17.83 17.59 10.26
N THR A 214 18.52 16.46 10.28
CA THR A 214 18.32 15.41 11.29
C THR A 214 19.10 15.72 12.57
N GLU A 215 18.37 15.81 13.68
CA GLU A 215 18.92 16.00 15.01
C GLU A 215 18.95 14.67 15.77
N TYR A 216 20.11 14.16 16.16
CA TYR A 216 20.16 12.93 16.94
C TYR A 216 19.58 13.14 18.35
N PRO A 217 18.43 12.52 18.72
CA PRO A 217 17.74 12.85 19.98
C PRO A 217 18.63 12.59 21.20
N LYS A 218 18.60 13.52 22.16
CA LYS A 218 19.46 13.49 23.35
C LYS A 218 19.31 12.21 24.17
N ASP A 219 18.08 11.69 24.28
CA ASP A 219 17.81 10.48 25.06
C ASP A 219 18.29 9.22 24.35
N ALA A 220 18.12 9.14 23.03
CA ALA A 220 18.72 8.08 22.22
C ALA A 220 20.25 8.12 22.31
N ARG A 221 20.85 9.32 22.25
CA ARG A 221 22.30 9.52 22.41
C ARG A 221 22.81 9.10 23.79
N ARG A 222 22.14 9.51 24.87
CA ARG A 222 22.50 9.12 26.25
C ARG A 222 22.44 7.61 26.47
N LYS A 223 21.48 6.93 25.84
CA LYS A 223 21.29 5.47 25.92
C LYS A 223 22.18 4.69 24.94
N GLY A 224 22.99 5.38 24.13
CA GLY A 224 23.81 4.74 23.09
C GLY A 224 23.01 4.04 21.99
N ILE A 225 21.75 4.45 21.76
CA ILE A 225 20.87 3.84 20.77
C ILE A 225 21.28 4.35 19.39
N THR A 226 21.86 3.46 18.58
CA THR A 226 22.29 3.75 17.22
C THR A 226 21.59 2.87 16.21
N GLY A 227 21.25 3.40 15.04
CA GLY A 227 20.61 2.60 14.00
C GLY A 227 19.93 3.43 12.93
N LYS A 228 18.99 2.78 12.23
CA LYS A 228 18.22 3.38 11.14
C LYS A 228 16.73 3.30 11.46
N VAL A 229 16.03 4.40 11.24
CA VAL A 229 14.56 4.44 11.18
C VAL A 229 14.14 4.45 9.72
N TYR A 230 13.23 3.56 9.33
CA TYR A 230 12.71 3.51 7.97
C TYR A 230 11.37 4.23 7.94
N VAL A 231 11.32 5.30 7.17
CA VAL A 231 10.14 6.15 7.05
C VAL A 231 9.57 6.01 5.65
N SER A 232 8.31 5.58 5.57
CA SER A 232 7.54 5.61 4.34
C SER A 232 6.84 6.96 4.21
N TYR A 233 6.86 7.54 3.01
CA TYR A 233 6.17 8.79 2.69
C TYR A 233 5.72 8.78 1.23
N THR A 234 4.71 9.58 0.92
CA THR A 234 4.18 9.75 -0.43
C THR A 234 4.55 11.13 -0.94
N VAL A 235 5.08 11.20 -2.16
CA VAL A 235 5.19 12.45 -2.92
C VAL A 235 3.93 12.54 -3.77
N ASP A 236 3.08 13.51 -3.47
CA ASP A 236 1.77 13.70 -4.11
C ASP A 236 1.90 14.18 -5.56
N GLU A 237 0.77 14.23 -6.28
CA GLU A 237 0.68 14.70 -7.68
C GLU A 237 1.17 16.15 -7.86
N ASP A 238 1.15 16.93 -6.79
CA ASP A 238 1.68 18.29 -6.78
C ASP A 238 3.13 18.36 -6.28
N GLY A 239 3.74 17.25 -5.85
CA GLY A 239 5.12 17.18 -5.35
C GLY A 239 5.27 17.45 -3.85
N ARG A 240 4.19 17.68 -3.10
CA ARG A 240 4.26 17.77 -1.63
C ARG A 240 4.43 16.39 -1.01
N VAL A 241 5.00 16.36 0.19
CA VAL A 241 5.16 15.14 0.97
C VAL A 241 3.96 14.93 1.90
N SER A 242 3.37 13.73 1.85
CA SER A 242 2.22 13.31 2.65
C SER A 242 2.39 11.87 3.16
N GLN A 243 1.41 11.37 3.92
CA GLN A 243 1.34 9.99 4.42
C GLN A 243 2.62 9.46 5.10
N VAL A 244 3.34 10.35 5.79
CA VAL A 244 4.59 10.03 6.48
C VAL A 244 4.33 9.12 7.68
N ARG A 245 4.90 7.92 7.66
CA ARG A 245 4.82 6.94 8.74
C ARG A 245 6.11 6.14 8.89
N VAL A 246 6.42 5.72 10.11
CA VAL A 246 7.51 4.78 10.38
C VAL A 246 7.03 3.37 10.03
N VAL A 247 7.79 2.68 9.18
CA VAL A 247 7.57 1.26 8.85
C VAL A 247 8.52 0.35 9.62
N ARG A 248 9.67 0.87 10.04
CA ARG A 248 10.58 0.19 10.96
C ARG A 248 11.26 1.20 11.88
N GLY A 249 10.88 1.17 13.15
CA GLY A 249 11.37 2.10 14.17
C GLY A 249 12.70 1.69 14.78
N LEU A 250 13.25 2.59 15.59
CA LEU A 250 14.44 2.39 16.42
C LEU A 250 14.14 2.69 17.89
N SER A 251 13.54 3.84 18.16
CA SER A 251 13.09 4.27 19.49
C SER A 251 12.09 5.40 19.31
N ALA A 252 11.14 5.59 20.22
CA ALA A 252 10.09 6.60 20.08
C ALA A 252 10.65 8.00 19.73
N ASP A 253 11.75 8.42 20.36
CA ASP A 253 12.35 9.74 20.11
C ASP A 253 13.00 9.81 18.71
N ALA A 254 13.69 8.77 18.29
CA ALA A 254 14.29 8.68 16.96
C ALA A 254 13.23 8.59 15.85
N ASP A 255 12.13 7.89 16.12
CA ASP A 255 11.01 7.70 15.21
C ASP A 255 10.28 9.02 14.98
N ASN A 256 10.01 9.77 16.06
CA ASN A 256 9.42 11.10 16.00
C ASN A 256 10.30 12.08 15.21
N GLU A 257 11.61 12.04 15.45
CA GLU A 257 12.55 12.87 14.72
C GLU A 257 12.61 12.53 13.23
N ALA A 258 12.66 11.24 12.89
CA ALA A 258 12.66 10.79 11.51
C ALA A 258 11.39 11.23 10.76
N ILE A 259 10.22 11.16 11.43
CA ILE A 259 8.96 11.69 10.90
C ILE A 259 9.06 13.21 10.70
N ARG A 260 9.59 13.96 11.67
CA ARG A 260 9.71 15.42 11.60
C ARG A 260 10.53 15.87 10.39
N VAL A 261 11.70 15.26 10.17
CA VAL A 261 12.62 15.59 9.06
C VAL A 261 11.97 15.26 7.72
N VAL A 262 11.33 14.09 7.59
CA VAL A 262 10.68 13.72 6.32
C VAL A 262 9.48 14.63 6.02
N LYS A 263 8.71 15.05 7.05
CA LYS A 263 7.64 16.04 6.90
C LYS A 263 8.15 17.43 6.51
N SER A 264 9.41 17.76 6.81
CA SER A 264 9.98 19.07 6.45
C SER A 264 10.56 19.13 5.05
N LEU A 265 10.58 18.01 4.31
CA LEU A 265 11.13 17.97 2.96
C LEU A 265 10.46 19.03 2.06
N PRO A 266 11.25 19.77 1.26
CA PRO A 266 10.70 20.69 0.28
C PRO A 266 9.88 19.97 -0.79
N ARG A 267 9.12 20.76 -1.54
CA ARG A 267 8.32 20.30 -2.67
C ARG A 267 9.22 19.69 -3.75
N PHE A 268 8.91 18.47 -4.16
CA PHE A 268 9.55 17.77 -5.26
C PHE A 268 9.03 18.26 -6.60
N LYS A 269 9.80 18.05 -7.67
CA LYS A 269 9.24 17.97 -9.00
C LYS A 269 8.35 16.71 -9.05
N PRO A 270 7.05 16.83 -9.35
CA PRO A 270 6.14 15.69 -9.28
C PRO A 270 6.54 14.56 -10.23
N GLY A 271 6.29 13.33 -9.80
CA GLY A 271 6.40 12.15 -10.65
C GLY A 271 5.24 12.09 -11.64
N ARG A 272 5.47 11.39 -12.74
CA ARG A 272 4.48 11.25 -13.83
C ARG A 272 4.42 9.81 -14.30
N GLU A 273 3.21 9.37 -14.65
CA GLU A 273 2.98 8.15 -15.42
C GLU A 273 2.15 8.50 -16.65
N TYR A 274 2.63 8.15 -17.84
CA TYR A 274 1.99 8.52 -19.11
C TYR A 274 1.68 10.04 -19.19
N ASN A 275 2.66 10.84 -18.78
CA ASN A 275 2.60 12.29 -18.62
C ASN A 275 1.60 12.84 -17.59
N VAL A 276 0.81 11.98 -16.93
CA VAL A 276 -0.13 12.35 -15.87
C VAL A 276 0.62 12.46 -14.53
N PRO A 277 0.57 13.60 -13.82
CA PRO A 277 1.08 13.71 -12.46
C PRO A 277 0.48 12.60 -11.59
N THR A 278 1.34 11.83 -10.93
CA THR A 278 0.94 10.63 -10.18
C THR A 278 1.69 10.63 -8.86
N ALA A 279 1.03 10.22 -7.78
CA ALA A 279 1.65 10.12 -6.47
C ALA A 279 2.55 8.87 -6.38
N PHE A 280 3.71 9.00 -5.74
CA PHE A 280 4.67 7.91 -5.55
C PHE A 280 5.03 7.76 -4.09
N THR A 281 4.93 6.52 -3.58
CA THR A 281 5.36 6.19 -2.22
C THR A 281 6.78 5.67 -2.22
N TYR A 282 7.61 6.25 -1.34
CA TYR A 282 8.99 5.88 -1.10
C TYR A 282 9.19 5.43 0.33
N THR A 283 10.32 4.77 0.59
CA THR A 283 10.83 4.53 1.94
C THR A 283 12.27 5.01 1.99
N VAL A 284 12.57 5.88 2.96
CA VAL A 284 13.91 6.42 3.18
C VAL A 284 14.44 6.00 4.55
N PRO A 285 15.70 5.57 4.65
CA PRO A 285 16.35 5.34 5.93
C PRO A 285 16.90 6.65 6.52
N ILE A 286 16.51 6.99 7.75
CA ILE A 286 17.09 8.07 8.56
C ILE A 286 18.04 7.45 9.58
N TYR A 287 19.26 7.97 9.63
CA TYR A 287 20.35 7.40 10.41
C TYR A 287 20.57 8.17 11.69
N PHE A 288 20.71 7.45 12.80
CA PHE A 288 21.01 8.00 14.12
C PHE A 288 22.26 7.33 14.67
N ALA A 289 23.37 8.06 14.72
CA ALA A 289 24.60 7.64 15.37
C ALA A 289 25.43 8.86 15.82
N PRO A 290 26.32 8.71 16.82
CA PRO A 290 27.30 9.73 17.16
C PRO A 290 28.18 10.03 15.94
N ASP A 291 28.42 11.31 15.68
CA ASP A 291 29.32 11.80 14.61
C ASP A 291 29.01 11.29 13.19
N PHE A 292 27.77 10.84 12.94
CA PHE A 292 27.35 10.39 11.62
C PHE A 292 27.29 11.54 10.62
N ARG A 293 27.95 11.35 9.48
CA ARG A 293 27.78 12.15 8.27
C ARG A 293 27.49 11.18 7.14
N LEU A 294 26.38 11.39 6.41
CA LEU A 294 26.03 10.58 5.23
C LEU A 294 27.18 10.52 4.22
N PHE A 295 28.00 11.58 4.14
CA PHE A 295 29.30 11.58 3.49
C PHE A 295 30.32 12.34 4.37
N GLY A 296 31.37 11.66 4.84
CA GLY A 296 32.54 12.32 5.43
C GLY A 296 32.78 12.16 6.94
N GLY A 297 32.83 10.91 7.43
CA GLY A 297 33.76 10.59 8.52
C GLY A 297 35.21 10.83 8.05
N PRO A 298 36.18 11.08 8.95
CA PRO A 298 37.57 11.33 8.56
C PRO A 298 38.09 10.20 7.66
N LYS A 299 38.75 10.59 6.56
CA LYS A 299 39.46 9.67 5.66
C LYS A 299 40.35 8.76 6.53
N PRO A 300 40.18 7.42 6.51
CA PRO A 300 41.09 6.55 7.26
C PRO A 300 42.50 6.85 6.78
N ALA A 301 43.43 7.04 7.73
CA ALA A 301 44.83 7.27 7.41
C ALA A 301 45.29 6.17 6.45
N PRO A 302 46.06 6.50 5.40
CA PRO A 302 46.57 5.47 4.50
C PRO A 302 47.34 4.46 5.33
N THR A 303 46.81 3.24 5.44
CA THR A 303 47.54 2.12 6.01
C THR A 303 48.74 1.91 5.10
N PRO A 304 49.99 2.09 5.58
CA PRO A 304 51.13 1.71 4.77
C PRO A 304 51.01 0.20 4.47
N PRO A 305 51.39 -0.25 3.26
CA PRO A 305 51.28 -1.65 2.88
C PRO A 305 51.95 -2.54 3.93
N VAL A 306 51.24 -3.58 4.37
CA VAL A 306 51.79 -4.62 5.24
C VAL A 306 52.66 -5.54 4.39
N GLU A 307 53.84 -5.05 4.02
CA GLU A 307 54.93 -5.87 3.51
C GLU A 307 56.27 -5.28 3.96
N ALA A 308 56.69 -5.64 5.18
CA ALA A 308 58.10 -5.76 5.56
C ALA A 308 58.24 -6.37 6.95
N ARG A 309 57.89 -7.66 7.09
CA ARG A 309 58.55 -8.57 8.04
C ARG A 309 58.56 -9.98 7.47
N ALA A 310 59.47 -10.20 6.51
CA ALA A 310 60.10 -11.50 6.38
C ALA A 310 61.34 -11.47 7.29
N THR A 311 61.29 -12.24 8.36
CA THR A 311 62.45 -12.61 9.18
C THR A 311 63.31 -13.60 8.40
N TRP A 312 64.59 -13.29 8.21
CA TRP A 312 65.77 -14.10 8.61
C TRP A 312 66.92 -13.14 8.84
#